data_AF-Q2QBS0-F1
#
_entry.id   AF-Q2QBS0-F1
#
_cell.length_a   1.000
_cell.length_b   1.000
_cell.length_c   1.000
_cell.angle_alpha   90.00
_cell.angle_beta   90.00
_cell.angle_gamma   90.00
#
_symmetry.space_group_name_H-M   'P 1'
#
loop_
_entity.id
_entity.type
_entity.pdbx_description
1 polymer ?
#
loop_
_entity_poly.entity_id
_entity_poly.type
_entity_poly.pdbx_seq_one_letter_code
_entity_poly.pdbx_strand_id
1 'polypeptide(L)'
;VKDDKSKVKLTISDDLGETKLETFKEDGTLVSRKVNFKDKSFTEEKFNEKGEVSEKILTRSNGTTLEYSQMTDAENATKAVETLKNGIKLPGNL
;
A
#
# COMPACT_ATOMS: atom_id res chain seq x y z
N VAL A 1 -0.57 -0.52 -20.75
CA VAL A 1 -0.58 -1.96 -20.38
C VAL A 1 0.88 -2.37 -20.25
N LYS A 2 1.24 -3.10 -19.18
CA LYS A 2 2.61 -3.62 -18.97
C LYS A 2 2.87 -4.81 -19.89
N ASP A 3 4.13 -5.23 -20.00
CA ASP A 3 4.54 -6.36 -20.84
C ASP A 3 3.86 -7.69 -20.44
N ASP A 4 3.50 -7.83 -19.16
CA ASP A 4 2.76 -8.97 -18.59
C ASP A 4 1.23 -8.88 -18.78
N LYS A 5 0.75 -7.93 -19.61
CA LYS A 5 -0.67 -7.60 -19.84
C LYS A 5 -1.40 -6.95 -18.65
N SER A 6 -0.71 -6.67 -17.54
CA SER A 6 -1.30 -5.93 -16.44
C SER A 6 -1.72 -4.53 -16.89
N LYS A 7 -2.88 -4.08 -16.43
CA LYS A 7 -3.41 -2.73 -16.69
C LYS A 7 -2.90 -1.78 -15.63
N VAL A 8 -2.62 -0.54 -16.02
CA VAL A 8 -2.14 0.51 -15.10
C VAL A 8 -3.03 1.72 -15.24
N LYS A 9 -3.46 2.30 -14.11
CA LYS A 9 -4.25 3.53 -14.05
C LYS A 9 -3.52 4.53 -13.14
N LEU A 10 -3.25 5.71 -13.67
CA LEU A 10 -2.80 6.87 -12.89
C LEU A 10 -3.97 7.84 -12.78
N THR A 11 -4.33 8.21 -11.55
CA THR A 11 -5.31 9.24 -11.25
C THR A 11 -4.62 10.38 -10.51
N ILE A 12 -4.89 11.61 -10.90
CA ILE A 12 -4.39 12.83 -10.25
C ILE A 12 -5.63 13.59 -9.81
N SER A 13 -5.69 14.01 -8.55
CA SER A 13 -6.84 14.79 -8.04
C SER A 13 -6.90 16.17 -8.69
N ASP A 14 -8.10 16.75 -8.80
CA ASP A 14 -8.32 18.06 -9.44
C ASP A 14 -7.54 19.19 -8.74
N ASP A 15 -7.36 19.07 -7.41
CA ASP A 15 -6.60 20.01 -6.59
C ASP A 15 -5.09 19.75 -6.60
N LEU A 16 -4.65 18.73 -7.35
CA LEU A 16 -3.26 18.24 -7.45
C LEU A 16 -2.66 17.82 -6.09
N GLY A 17 -3.50 17.57 -5.08
CA GLY A 17 -3.11 17.18 -3.73
C GLY A 17 -2.86 15.67 -3.55
N GLU A 18 -3.32 14.84 -4.48
CA GLU A 18 -3.20 13.38 -4.41
C GLU A 18 -2.85 12.79 -5.80
N THR A 19 -1.99 11.78 -5.81
CA THR A 19 -1.83 10.90 -6.96
C THR A 19 -2.05 9.46 -6.56
N LYS A 20 -2.74 8.69 -7.41
CA LYS A 20 -3.08 7.29 -7.19
C LYS A 20 -2.67 6.46 -8.40
N LEU A 21 -1.70 5.57 -8.19
CA LEU A 21 -1.22 4.64 -9.19
C LEU A 21 -1.71 3.23 -8.85
N GLU A 22 -2.53 2.66 -9.71
CA GLU A 22 -3.12 1.34 -9.54
C GLU A 22 -2.64 0.40 -10.65
N THR A 23 -2.26 -0.82 -10.27
CA THR A 23 -1.99 -1.92 -11.22
C THR A 23 -3.07 -2.97 -11.06
N PHE A 24 -3.60 -3.47 -12.16
CA PHE A 24 -4.64 -4.48 -12.23
C PHE A 24 -4.18 -5.66 -13.09
N LYS A 25 -4.68 -6.87 -12.79
CA LYS A 25 -4.63 -8.02 -13.70
C LYS A 25 -5.39 -7.70 -15.00
N GLU A 26 -5.23 -8.55 -16.01
CA GLU A 26 -5.92 -8.41 -17.30
C GLU A 26 -7.46 -8.39 -17.13
N ASP A 27 -7.99 -9.17 -16.19
CA ASP A 27 -9.41 -9.25 -15.83
C ASP A 27 -9.96 -8.05 -15.04
N GLY A 28 -9.10 -7.12 -14.63
CA GLY A 28 -9.47 -5.94 -13.84
C GLY A 28 -9.35 -6.11 -12.32
N THR A 29 -8.92 -7.27 -11.82
CA THR A 29 -8.60 -7.47 -10.40
C THR A 29 -7.43 -6.59 -9.99
N LEU A 30 -7.55 -5.84 -8.89
CA LEU A 30 -6.47 -4.98 -8.40
C LEU A 30 -5.31 -5.82 -7.85
N VAL A 31 -4.07 -5.43 -8.18
CA VAL A 31 -2.83 -6.10 -7.76
C VAL A 31 -2.08 -5.24 -6.76
N SER A 32 -1.96 -3.94 -7.05
CA SER A 32 -1.31 -2.99 -6.17
C SER A 32 -1.87 -1.58 -6.33
N ARG A 33 -1.76 -0.80 -5.26
CA ARG A 33 -2.11 0.62 -5.24
C ARG A 33 -1.04 1.40 -4.51
N LYS A 34 -0.59 2.50 -5.10
CA LYS A 34 0.23 3.52 -4.43
C LYS A 34 -0.53 4.84 -4.41
N VAL A 35 -0.72 5.43 -3.24
CA VAL A 35 -1.32 6.76 -3.08
C VAL A 35 -0.28 7.70 -2.49
N ASN A 36 0.01 8.81 -3.16
CA ASN A 36 0.89 9.86 -2.66
C ASN A 36 0.04 11.09 -2.32
N PHE A 37 0.29 11.68 -1.16
CA PHE A 37 -0.42 12.86 -0.68
C PHE A 37 0.45 14.11 -0.77
N LYS A 38 -0.20 15.28 -0.69
CA LYS A 38 0.43 16.61 -0.76
C LYS A 38 1.52 16.83 0.29
N ASP A 39 1.38 16.23 1.46
CA ASP A 39 2.36 16.30 2.55
C ASP A 39 3.58 15.40 2.33
N LYS A 40 3.66 14.73 1.17
CA LYS A 40 4.70 13.76 0.76
C LYS A 40 4.65 12.44 1.52
N SER A 41 3.64 12.21 2.35
CA SER A 41 3.34 10.86 2.82
C SER A 41 2.79 10.01 1.68
N PHE A 42 2.89 8.69 1.81
CA PHE A 42 2.30 7.77 0.85
C PHE A 42 1.91 6.45 1.49
N THR A 43 0.96 5.78 0.85
CA THR A 43 0.61 4.39 1.14
C THR A 43 0.87 3.49 -0.06
N GLU A 44 1.29 2.26 0.21
CA GLU A 44 1.44 1.19 -0.77
C GLU A 44 0.65 -0.03 -0.28
N GLU A 45 -0.29 -0.49 -1.09
CA GLU A 45 -1.15 -1.64 -0.81
C GLU A 45 -0.88 -2.74 -1.83
N LYS A 46 -0.85 -4.00 -1.38
CA LYS A 46 -0.94 -5.18 -2.23
C LYS A 46 -2.24 -5.91 -1.97
N PHE A 47 -2.75 -6.55 -3.01
CA PHE A 47 -4.03 -7.24 -2.98
C PHE A 47 -3.84 -8.71 -3.31
N ASN A 48 -4.60 -9.58 -2.64
CA ASN A 48 -4.66 -10.99 -2.97
C ASN A 48 -5.56 -11.24 -4.20
N GLU A 49 -5.73 -12.50 -4.59
CA GLU A 49 -6.52 -12.86 -5.77
C GLU A 49 -8.02 -12.55 -5.64
N LYS A 50 -8.52 -12.39 -4.42
CA LYS A 50 -9.91 -11.99 -4.12
C LYS A 50 -10.09 -10.47 -4.12
N GLY A 51 -9.01 -9.71 -4.30
CA GLY A 51 -9.03 -8.25 -4.21
C GLY A 51 -9.03 -7.71 -2.77
N GLU A 52 -8.69 -8.55 -1.78
CA GLU A 52 -8.54 -8.14 -0.38
C GLU A 52 -7.12 -7.62 -0.15
N VAL A 53 -6.95 -6.60 0.71
CA VAL A 53 -5.63 -6.06 1.05
C VAL A 53 -4.85 -7.09 1.86
N SER A 54 -3.70 -7.56 1.34
CA SER A 54 -2.84 -8.53 2.01
C SER A 54 -1.67 -7.88 2.75
N GLU A 55 -1.19 -6.74 2.23
CA GLU A 55 -0.10 -5.94 2.80
C GLU A 55 -0.39 -4.45 2.63
N LYS A 56 0.00 -3.64 3.61
CA LYS A 56 -0.08 -2.19 3.57
C LYS A 56 1.14 -1.56 4.21
N ILE A 57 1.79 -0.66 3.47
CA ILE A 57 2.88 0.18 3.99
C ILE A 57 2.39 1.62 4.00
N LEU A 58 2.52 2.29 5.14
CA LEU A 58 2.36 3.74 5.26
C LEU A 58 3.73 4.35 5.54
N THR A 59 4.17 5.25 4.68
CA THR A 59 5.35 6.09 4.94
C THR A 59 4.87 7.49 5.24
N ARG A 60 5.13 7.95 6.47
CA ARG A 60 4.78 9.30 6.92
C ARG A 60 5.73 10.33 6.30
N SER A 61 5.28 11.58 6.22
CA SER A 61 6.09 12.71 5.71
C SER A 61 7.39 12.93 6.48
N ASN A 62 7.46 12.46 7.73
CA ASN A 62 8.66 12.50 8.56
C ASN A 62 9.60 11.30 8.36
N GLY A 63 9.28 10.37 7.45
CA GLY A 63 10.09 9.20 7.12
C GLY A 63 9.90 7.98 8.04
N THR A 64 9.04 8.03 9.06
CA THR A 64 8.67 6.81 9.80
C THR A 64 7.72 5.94 8.99
N THR A 65 7.79 4.62 9.18
CA THR A 65 6.94 3.65 8.47
C THR A 65 6.05 2.88 9.42
N LEU A 66 4.88 2.49 8.92
CA LEU A 66 4.04 1.43 9.49
C LEU A 66 3.85 0.36 8.40
N GLU A 67 4.31 -0.85 8.68
CA GLU A 67 4.24 -1.99 7.78
C GLU A 67 3.28 -3.03 8.34
N TYR A 68 2.16 -3.25 7.64
CA TYR A 68 1.16 -4.27 7.94
C TYR A 68 1.29 -5.43 6.96
N SER A 69 1.29 -6.64 7.50
CA SER A 69 1.39 -7.88 6.73
C SER A 69 0.43 -8.93 7.25
N GLN A 70 0.18 -9.96 6.45
CA GLN A 70 -0.73 -11.07 6.81
C GLN A 70 -2.15 -10.57 7.12
N MET A 71 -2.61 -9.51 6.45
CA MET A 71 -3.90 -8.85 6.77
C MET A 71 -5.14 -9.71 6.46
N THR A 72 -4.97 -10.76 5.65
CA THR A 72 -6.03 -11.72 5.31
C THR A 72 -5.88 -13.07 6.02
N ASP A 73 -4.90 -13.18 6.91
CA ASP A 73 -4.70 -14.38 7.71
C ASP A 73 -5.74 -14.38 8.85
N ALA A 74 -6.63 -15.38 8.87
CA ALA A 74 -7.67 -15.48 9.89
C ALA A 74 -7.15 -16.07 11.21
N GLU A 75 -6.00 -16.74 11.18
CA GLU A 75 -5.40 -17.40 12.35
C GLU A 75 -4.42 -16.47 13.07
N ASN A 76 -3.76 -15.58 12.34
CA ASN A 76 -2.86 -14.58 12.89
C ASN A 76 -3.49 -13.18 12.83
N ALA A 77 -3.57 -12.48 13.97
CA ALA A 77 -3.84 -11.05 13.97
C ALA A 77 -2.85 -10.34 13.03
N THR A 78 -3.32 -9.29 12.35
CA THR A 78 -2.52 -8.56 11.36
C THR A 78 -1.18 -8.15 11.98
N LYS A 79 -0.05 -8.62 11.45
CA LYS A 79 1.26 -8.24 11.98
C LYS A 79 1.56 -6.80 11.61
N ALA A 80 2.03 -6.03 12.59
CA ALA A 80 2.40 -4.63 12.43
C ALA A 80 3.85 -4.40 12.86
N VAL A 81 4.60 -3.60 12.10
CA VAL A 81 5.92 -3.09 12.49
C VAL A 81 5.94 -1.59 12.27
N GLU A 82 6.19 -0.83 13.34
CA GLU A 82 6.50 0.60 13.23
C GLU A 82 8.01 0.82 13.22
N THR A 83 8.54 1.48 12.18
CA THR A 83 9.95 1.88 12.13
C THR A 83 10.07 3.38 12.41
N LEU A 84 10.75 3.72 13.50
CA LEU A 84 11.03 5.10 13.91
C LEU A 84 12.22 5.70 13.12
N LYS A 85 12.37 7.03 13.18
CA LYS A 85 13.44 7.76 12.45
C LYS A 85 14.86 7.27 12.74
N ASN A 86 15.10 6.77 13.95
CA ASN A 86 16.40 6.24 14.37
C ASN A 86 16.58 4.75 14.03
N GLY A 87 15.68 4.16 13.24
CA GLY A 87 15.72 2.75 12.84
C GLY A 87 15.19 1.77 13.88
N ILE A 88 14.73 2.24 15.05
CA ILE A 88 14.08 1.37 16.03
C ILE A 88 12.79 0.80 15.41
N LYS A 89 12.63 -0.51 15.51
CA LYS A 89 11.46 -1.25 15.05
C LYS A 89 10.63 -1.69 16.25
N LEU A 90 9.34 -1.39 16.22
CA LEU A 90 8.36 -1.78 17.23
C LEU A 90 7.41 -2.81 16.60
N PRO A 91 7.65 -4.12 16.79
CA PRO A 91 6.74 -5.15 16.30
C PRO A 91 5.52 -5.27 17.21
N GLY A 92 4.38 -5.61 16.61
CA GLY A 92 3.12 -5.86 17.30
C GLY A 92 2.09 -6.50 16.37
N ASN A 93 0.83 -6.47 16.81
CA ASN A 93 -0.31 -6.87 16.00
C ASN A 93 -1.33 -5.72 15.97
N LEU A 94 -2.12 -5.65 14.89
CA LEU A 94 -3.26 -4.78 14.72
C LEU A 94 -4.56 -5.52 15.06
#